data_AF-A0A9P9AM20-F1
#
_entry.id   AF-A0A9P9AM20-F1
#
_cell.length_a   1.000
_cell.length_b   1.000
_cell.length_c   1.000
_cell.angle_alpha   90.00
_cell.angle_beta   90.00
_cell.angle_gamma   90.00
#
_symmetry.space_group_name_H-M   'P 1'
#
loop_
_entity.id
_entity.type
_entity.pdbx_description
1 polymer ?
#
loop_
_entity_poly.entity_id
_entity_poly.type
_entity_poly.pdbx_seq_one_letter_code
_entity_poly.pdbx_strand_id
1 'polypeptide(L)'
;MVRFGLSALVAASFGLQAAAQLSGSVGPLTTRAVKAAKKTCNIMDYGGVASATTDNSQAISDAWDACSTGGEVYIPEGDYGLSTWLTLSGEAMSFRLDGTIYRLGTDGGNMFMFKHISDFEFYSSNSKGAIQGYGYEFHKNDEYGPRILRFYDVNDFSIHDVALVDSPAFHFTMDTCTNGEVYNMVIHGGNRGGLDGIDVWSTNIWIHDVEVSNKDECVTVKSPADHILVENVFCNWSGGSAMGSLAADTDIHDIEYRNVYSQNCNQMYMFKSYGGSGTVANVVLKNFIGHSNAYTLDLDATWSSMSDAGGDGVLYTNFTFSDWKGTCLNGHQRGPVKFNCPPAEPCTEMVVEDFNVWTEAGDYVEYWCNNAYGSGACLNEDTAATSTYTTTQTVSTVSDYSIQTMDNEISAGLGLSVSIDIPTLRASFFPGVAAYSALLAGSDDSAAVATTTAADSAATPTSAAAEQQLDTETSAAVVASSVATFETLVSSPAATQAPGTTQTTAVPVFASQATKEVASAVQSEPSAGTSQTARASSGSSRCRAQRRRSF
;
A
#
# COMPACT_ATOMS: atom_id res chain seq x y z
N MET A 1 66.40 8.08 18.79
CA MET A 1 65.58 6.92 18.37
C MET A 1 64.14 7.25 18.70
N VAL A 2 63.38 7.74 17.71
CA VAL A 2 61.98 8.15 17.84
C VAL A 2 61.13 7.01 17.29
N ARG A 3 60.22 6.48 18.11
CA ARG A 3 59.24 5.47 17.72
C ARG A 3 58.03 6.17 17.10
N PHE A 4 57.75 5.87 15.84
CA PHE A 4 56.49 6.25 15.19
C PHE A 4 55.37 5.32 15.69
N GLY A 5 54.35 5.92 16.30
CA GLY A 5 53.06 5.27 16.57
C GLY A 5 52.20 5.34 15.32
N LEU A 6 51.67 4.20 14.90
CA LEU A 6 50.71 4.08 13.82
C LEU A 6 49.33 4.37 14.42
N SER A 7 48.80 5.58 14.21
CA SER A 7 47.41 5.91 14.54
C SER A 7 46.49 5.18 13.57
N ALA A 8 45.63 4.30 14.10
CA ALA A 8 44.52 3.72 13.37
C ALA A 8 43.51 4.83 13.04
N LEU A 9 43.35 5.13 11.74
CA LEU A 9 42.20 5.88 11.25
C LEU A 9 40.98 4.95 11.36
N VAL A 10 40.11 5.21 12.32
CA VAL A 10 38.74 4.69 12.30
C VAL A 10 38.02 5.49 11.21
N ALA A 11 37.88 4.90 10.03
CA ALA A 11 36.96 5.41 9.03
C ALA A 11 35.55 5.12 9.52
N ALA A 12 34.92 6.10 10.17
CA ALA A 12 33.48 6.11 10.33
C ALA A 12 32.88 6.28 8.93
N SER A 13 32.58 5.17 8.28
CA SER A 13 31.65 5.14 7.15
C SER A 13 30.29 5.51 7.73
N PHE A 14 30.00 6.82 7.76
CA PHE A 14 28.63 7.29 7.64
C PHE A 14 28.13 6.74 6.31
N GLY A 15 27.52 5.55 6.33
CA GLY A 15 26.70 5.12 5.23
C GLY A 15 25.74 6.26 4.97
N LEU A 16 25.75 6.81 3.76
CA LEU A 16 24.59 7.57 3.30
C LEU A 16 23.43 6.61 3.47
N GLN A 17 22.63 6.80 4.52
CA GLN A 17 21.31 6.20 4.60
C GLN A 17 20.63 6.66 3.32
N ALA A 18 20.46 5.75 2.38
CA ALA A 18 19.68 6.01 1.20
C ALA A 18 18.26 6.28 1.72
N ALA A 19 17.92 7.55 1.94
CA ALA A 19 16.54 7.95 2.03
C ALA A 19 15.92 7.52 0.70
N ALA A 20 14.98 6.60 0.77
CA ALA A 20 14.25 6.13 -0.38
C ALA A 20 13.15 7.16 -0.65
N GLN A 21 13.55 8.27 -1.28
CA GLN A 21 12.63 9.35 -1.62
C GLN A 21 12.07 9.17 -3.04
N LEU A 22 10.94 9.83 -3.30
CA LEU A 22 10.41 10.07 -4.64
C LEU A 22 11.54 10.45 -5.62
N SER A 23 11.50 9.90 -6.84
CA SER A 23 12.48 10.22 -7.88
C SER A 23 12.19 11.53 -8.62
N GLY A 24 11.02 12.13 -8.40
CA GLY A 24 10.61 13.39 -9.02
C GLY A 24 9.33 13.96 -8.41
N SER A 25 8.70 14.91 -9.12
CA SER A 25 7.37 15.40 -8.75
C SER A 25 6.31 14.32 -8.95
N VAL A 26 5.30 14.32 -8.09
CA VAL A 26 4.08 13.54 -8.23
C VAL A 26 2.88 14.47 -8.47
N GLY A 27 1.74 13.90 -8.85
CA GLY A 27 0.49 14.65 -9.03
C GLY A 27 0.20 15.05 -10.49
N PRO A 28 -0.97 15.64 -10.74
CA PRO A 28 -1.38 16.08 -12.08
C PRO A 28 -0.53 17.25 -12.61
N LEU A 29 -0.39 17.31 -13.94
CA LEU A 29 0.38 18.36 -14.62
C LEU A 29 -0.40 19.67 -14.73
N THR A 30 -1.73 19.59 -14.85
CA THR A 30 -2.61 20.77 -14.93
C THR A 30 -3.67 20.74 -13.84
N THR A 31 -4.04 21.93 -13.36
CA THR A 31 -5.00 22.05 -12.25
C THR A 31 -6.41 21.67 -12.67
N ARG A 32 -7.21 21.20 -11.71
CA ARG A 32 -8.67 21.06 -11.84
C ARG A 32 -9.34 22.26 -12.51
N ALA A 33 -8.98 23.47 -12.08
CA ALA A 33 -9.55 24.71 -12.63
C ALA A 33 -9.27 24.88 -14.12
N VAL A 34 -8.08 24.48 -14.61
CA VAL A 34 -7.74 24.50 -16.04
C VAL A 34 -8.59 23.48 -16.82
N LYS A 35 -8.75 22.27 -16.28
CA LYS A 35 -9.54 21.18 -16.89
C LYS A 35 -11.03 21.54 -16.94
N ALA A 36 -11.58 21.99 -15.82
CA ALA A 36 -12.97 22.44 -15.71
C ALA A 36 -13.28 23.65 -16.61
N ALA A 37 -12.35 24.63 -16.69
CA ALA A 37 -12.49 25.79 -17.57
C ALA A 37 -12.47 25.43 -19.06
N LYS A 38 -11.80 24.33 -19.44
CA LYS A 38 -11.87 23.80 -20.81
C LYS A 38 -13.26 23.26 -21.10
N LYS A 39 -13.75 22.37 -20.25
CA LYS A 39 -15.11 21.84 -20.31
C LYS A 39 -15.45 21.10 -19.02
N THR A 40 -16.64 21.35 -18.47
CA THR A 40 -17.24 20.52 -17.42
C THR A 40 -18.38 19.71 -18.02
N CYS A 41 -18.30 18.39 -17.92
CA CYS A 41 -19.33 17.44 -18.35
C CYS A 41 -20.04 16.90 -17.10
N ASN A 42 -21.07 17.62 -16.67
CA ASN A 42 -21.93 17.19 -15.56
C ASN A 42 -22.80 16.03 -16.01
N ILE A 43 -22.74 14.87 -15.34
CA ILE A 43 -23.47 13.67 -15.76
C ILE A 43 -24.99 13.88 -15.89
N MET A 44 -25.55 14.87 -15.18
CA MET A 44 -26.97 15.21 -15.28
C MET A 44 -27.37 15.72 -16.68
N ASP A 45 -26.43 16.36 -17.39
CA ASP A 45 -26.63 16.82 -18.78
C ASP A 45 -26.54 15.68 -19.80
N TYR A 46 -26.05 14.52 -19.36
CA TYR A 46 -25.86 13.30 -20.15
C TYR A 46 -26.83 12.18 -19.73
N GLY A 47 -27.96 12.55 -19.09
CA GLY A 47 -29.01 11.61 -18.71
C GLY A 47 -28.82 10.95 -17.35
N GLY A 48 -27.87 11.44 -16.55
CA GLY A 48 -27.68 11.02 -15.16
C GLY A 48 -28.91 11.30 -14.30
N VAL A 49 -29.15 10.41 -13.34
CA VAL A 49 -30.27 10.49 -12.40
C VAL A 49 -29.72 10.25 -10.99
N ALA A 50 -29.90 11.23 -10.11
CA ALA A 50 -29.60 11.14 -8.69
C ALA A 50 -30.60 10.17 -8.00
N SER A 51 -30.36 8.88 -8.19
CA SER A 51 -31.02 7.76 -7.54
C SER A 51 -30.02 6.63 -7.33
N ALA A 52 -29.92 6.11 -6.10
CA ALA A 52 -29.12 4.95 -5.76
C ALA A 52 -29.48 3.68 -6.57
N THR A 53 -30.66 3.63 -7.19
CA THR A 53 -31.18 2.45 -7.89
C THR A 53 -31.23 2.58 -9.41
N THR A 54 -30.86 3.73 -9.97
CA THR A 54 -30.81 3.94 -11.42
C THR A 54 -29.38 3.73 -11.91
N ASP A 55 -29.17 2.94 -12.96
CA ASP A 55 -27.85 2.80 -13.56
C ASP A 55 -27.41 4.10 -14.26
N ASN A 56 -26.33 4.69 -13.77
CA ASN A 56 -25.73 5.91 -14.30
C ASN A 56 -24.51 5.66 -15.19
N SER A 57 -24.17 4.38 -15.47
CA SER A 57 -23.01 4.00 -16.28
C SER A 57 -22.96 4.72 -17.64
N GLN A 58 -24.07 4.73 -18.38
CA GLN A 58 -24.14 5.40 -19.69
C GLN A 58 -23.94 6.92 -19.58
N ALA A 59 -24.55 7.56 -18.59
CA ALA A 59 -24.40 9.00 -18.39
C ALA A 59 -22.95 9.39 -18.05
N ILE A 60 -22.28 8.58 -17.22
CA ILE A 60 -20.86 8.77 -16.91
C ILE A 60 -20.00 8.54 -18.16
N SER A 61 -20.27 7.48 -18.94
CA SER A 61 -19.55 7.20 -20.19
C SER A 61 -19.70 8.34 -21.21
N ASP A 62 -20.91 8.85 -21.42
CA ASP A 62 -21.17 9.92 -22.39
C ASP A 62 -20.55 11.26 -21.93
N ALA A 63 -20.60 11.55 -20.63
CA ALA A 63 -19.91 12.70 -20.06
C ALA A 63 -18.38 12.58 -20.20
N TRP A 64 -17.84 11.39 -19.95
CA TRP A 64 -16.42 11.10 -20.11
C TRP A 64 -15.97 11.27 -21.55
N ASP A 65 -16.65 10.66 -22.51
CA ASP A 65 -16.33 10.79 -23.94
C ASP A 65 -16.35 12.26 -24.39
N ALA A 66 -17.32 13.02 -23.89
CA ALA A 66 -17.47 14.42 -24.21
C ALA A 66 -16.37 15.31 -23.61
N CYS A 67 -15.71 14.89 -22.53
CA CYS A 67 -14.64 15.63 -21.86
C CYS A 67 -13.23 15.04 -22.06
N SER A 68 -13.11 13.82 -22.61
CA SER A 68 -11.92 12.94 -22.72
C SER A 68 -10.60 13.56 -23.24
N THR A 69 -10.66 14.80 -23.73
CA THR A 69 -9.52 15.59 -24.21
C THR A 69 -9.34 16.83 -23.35
N GLY A 70 -9.06 16.67 -22.06
CA GLY A 70 -8.66 17.76 -21.16
C GLY A 70 -9.76 18.41 -20.33
N GLY A 71 -10.93 17.77 -20.20
CA GLY A 71 -12.08 18.30 -19.45
C GLY A 71 -12.26 17.65 -18.08
N GLU A 72 -13.32 18.07 -17.40
CA GLU A 72 -13.77 17.53 -16.12
C GLU A 72 -15.07 16.75 -16.28
N VAL A 73 -15.12 15.51 -15.79
CA VAL A 73 -16.39 14.83 -15.52
C VAL A 73 -16.84 15.17 -14.11
N TYR A 74 -18.07 15.64 -13.97
CA TYR A 74 -18.64 16.05 -12.69
C TYR A 74 -19.85 15.18 -12.31
N ILE A 75 -19.75 14.55 -11.14
CA ILE A 75 -20.84 13.85 -10.46
C ILE A 75 -21.27 14.70 -9.26
N PRO A 76 -22.42 15.40 -9.32
CA PRO A 76 -22.90 16.26 -8.25
C PRO A 76 -23.22 15.52 -6.95
N GLU A 77 -23.50 16.28 -5.89
CA GLU A 77 -24.07 15.72 -4.66
C GLU A 77 -25.38 14.98 -4.94
N GLY A 78 -25.50 13.77 -4.40
CA GLY A 78 -26.63 12.88 -4.61
C GLY A 78 -26.21 11.41 -4.55
N ASP A 79 -27.18 10.52 -4.70
CA ASP A 79 -26.95 9.07 -4.75
C ASP A 79 -27.05 8.58 -6.20
N TYR A 80 -26.16 7.71 -6.65
CA TYR A 80 -26.11 7.26 -8.05
C TYR A 80 -25.83 5.76 -8.13
N GLY A 81 -26.75 5.00 -8.70
CA GLY A 81 -26.54 3.56 -8.94
C GLY A 81 -25.58 3.28 -10.10
N LEU A 82 -24.82 2.19 -10.00
CA LEU A 82 -23.93 1.71 -11.07
C LEU A 82 -24.15 0.20 -11.29
N SER A 83 -24.76 -0.15 -12.43
CA SER A 83 -24.99 -1.55 -12.82
C SER A 83 -23.94 -2.08 -13.81
N THR A 84 -23.41 -1.19 -14.66
CA THR A 84 -22.43 -1.54 -15.70
C THR A 84 -21.08 -0.92 -15.37
N TRP A 85 -20.01 -1.72 -15.45
CA TRP A 85 -18.64 -1.28 -15.14
C TRP A 85 -18.05 -0.37 -16.20
N LEU A 86 -17.22 0.56 -15.76
CA LEU A 86 -16.65 1.61 -16.61
C LEU A 86 -15.16 1.40 -16.80
N THR A 87 -14.72 1.38 -18.06
CA THR A 87 -13.31 1.39 -18.44
C THR A 87 -13.05 2.67 -19.23
N LEU A 88 -12.31 3.59 -18.62
CA LEU A 88 -12.21 4.99 -19.02
C LEU A 88 -10.76 5.31 -19.42
N SER A 89 -10.59 5.93 -20.58
CA SER A 89 -9.30 6.38 -21.12
C SER A 89 -9.44 7.80 -21.65
N GLY A 90 -8.37 8.59 -21.62
CA GLY A 90 -8.38 10.00 -21.99
C GLY A 90 -7.05 10.67 -21.66
N GLU A 91 -7.02 12.01 -21.71
CA GLU A 91 -5.82 12.80 -21.45
C GLU A 91 -6.20 14.10 -20.74
N ALA A 92 -5.38 14.54 -19.77
CA ALA A 92 -5.56 15.78 -19.02
C ALA A 92 -6.93 15.89 -18.33
N MET A 93 -7.44 14.78 -17.78
CA MET A 93 -8.81 14.68 -17.26
C MET A 93 -8.88 14.96 -15.75
N SER A 94 -10.03 15.46 -15.29
CA SER A 94 -10.44 15.36 -13.89
C SER A 94 -11.78 14.62 -13.75
N PHE A 95 -11.91 13.86 -12.66
CA PHE A 95 -13.13 13.17 -12.24
C PHE A 95 -13.52 13.69 -10.86
N ARG A 96 -14.49 14.59 -10.82
CA ARG A 96 -15.01 15.21 -9.60
C ARG A 96 -16.22 14.43 -9.10
N LEU A 97 -16.06 13.71 -7.99
CA LEU A 97 -17.11 12.95 -7.31
C LEU A 97 -17.55 13.68 -6.04
N ASP A 98 -18.64 14.45 -6.10
CA ASP A 98 -19.22 15.07 -4.91
C ASP A 98 -20.42 14.27 -4.35
N GLY A 99 -20.93 13.31 -5.12
CA GLY A 99 -21.98 12.37 -4.73
C GLY A 99 -21.47 11.01 -4.27
N THR A 100 -22.40 10.07 -4.07
CA THR A 100 -22.10 8.68 -3.73
C THR A 100 -22.52 7.74 -4.84
N ILE A 101 -21.61 6.87 -5.28
CA ILE A 101 -21.88 5.79 -6.24
C ILE A 101 -22.21 4.51 -5.47
N TYR A 102 -23.33 3.85 -5.80
CA TYR A 102 -23.76 2.59 -5.19
C TYR A 102 -23.69 1.45 -6.20
N ARG A 103 -23.04 0.35 -5.84
CA ARG A 103 -23.02 -0.85 -6.68
C ARG A 103 -24.43 -1.45 -6.81
N LEU A 104 -24.85 -1.67 -8.06
CA LEU A 104 -26.02 -2.47 -8.42
C LEU A 104 -25.62 -3.74 -9.17
N GLY A 105 -24.57 -3.66 -10.00
CA GLY A 105 -24.11 -4.76 -10.84
C GLY A 105 -23.45 -5.88 -10.03
N THR A 106 -23.46 -7.09 -10.57
CA THR A 106 -22.88 -8.28 -9.93
C THR A 106 -21.75 -8.93 -10.73
N ASP A 107 -21.42 -8.36 -11.88
CA ASP A 107 -20.38 -8.90 -12.76
C ASP A 107 -19.01 -8.83 -12.08
N GLY A 108 -18.11 -9.75 -12.43
CA GLY A 108 -16.70 -9.65 -12.04
C GLY A 108 -16.00 -8.47 -12.72
N GLY A 109 -14.77 -8.17 -12.31
CA GLY A 109 -13.96 -7.09 -12.89
C GLY A 109 -13.71 -5.96 -11.90
N ASN A 110 -13.73 -4.72 -12.40
CA ASN A 110 -13.53 -3.49 -11.62
C ASN A 110 -14.69 -2.55 -11.92
N MET A 111 -15.37 -2.00 -10.92
CA MET A 111 -16.48 -1.06 -11.12
C MET A 111 -16.03 0.16 -11.93
N PHE A 112 -14.85 0.70 -11.57
CA PHE A 112 -14.13 1.70 -12.34
C PHE A 112 -12.72 1.22 -12.65
N MET A 113 -12.35 1.29 -13.93
CA MET A 113 -10.98 1.16 -14.40
C MET A 113 -10.62 2.42 -15.18
N PHE A 114 -9.68 3.22 -14.65
CA PHE A 114 -9.06 4.31 -15.40
C PHE A 114 -7.76 3.76 -16.00
N LYS A 115 -7.59 3.88 -17.32
CA LYS A 115 -6.43 3.32 -18.00
C LYS A 115 -5.87 4.18 -19.11
N HIS A 116 -4.55 4.14 -19.29
CA HIS A 116 -3.84 4.88 -20.34
C HIS A 116 -4.21 6.37 -20.32
N ILE A 117 -4.02 7.00 -19.15
CA ILE A 117 -4.31 8.43 -18.94
C ILE A 117 -3.03 9.10 -18.45
N SER A 118 -2.69 10.24 -19.04
CA SER A 118 -1.69 11.17 -18.49
C SER A 118 -2.40 12.43 -17.99
N ASP A 119 -1.88 13.02 -16.90
CA ASP A 119 -2.42 14.22 -16.25
C ASP A 119 -3.86 13.99 -15.73
N PHE A 120 -4.00 13.20 -14.66
CA PHE A 120 -5.31 12.78 -14.13
C PHE A 120 -5.55 13.21 -12.69
N GLU A 121 -6.77 13.61 -12.35
CA GLU A 121 -7.13 13.92 -10.97
C GLU A 121 -8.52 13.35 -10.64
N PHE A 122 -8.59 12.44 -9.67
CA PHE A 122 -9.86 11.93 -9.12
C PHE A 122 -10.04 12.48 -7.70
N TYR A 123 -11.02 13.35 -7.51
CA TYR A 123 -11.20 14.01 -6.22
C TYR A 123 -12.66 14.22 -5.85
N SER A 124 -12.88 14.63 -4.60
CA SER A 124 -14.14 15.20 -4.14
C SER A 124 -13.94 16.62 -3.62
N SER A 125 -14.69 17.59 -4.15
CA SER A 125 -14.54 19.00 -3.71
C SER A 125 -15.11 19.25 -2.31
N ASN A 126 -16.07 18.42 -1.90
CA ASN A 126 -16.74 18.52 -0.60
C ASN A 126 -16.20 17.50 0.42
N SER A 127 -15.15 16.76 0.07
CA SER A 127 -14.53 15.69 0.88
C SER A 127 -15.55 14.65 1.39
N LYS A 128 -16.62 14.41 0.62
CA LYS A 128 -17.70 13.47 0.94
C LYS A 128 -18.01 12.49 -0.20
N GLY A 129 -17.33 12.63 -1.33
CA GLY A 129 -17.44 11.72 -2.46
C GLY A 129 -17.11 10.29 -2.04
N ALA A 130 -17.97 9.34 -2.40
CA ALA A 130 -17.82 7.96 -1.97
C ALA A 130 -18.23 6.95 -3.04
N ILE A 131 -17.62 5.76 -2.99
CA ILE A 131 -18.09 4.58 -3.71
C ILE A 131 -18.46 3.50 -2.70
N GLN A 132 -19.75 3.19 -2.61
CA GLN A 132 -20.31 2.10 -1.82
C GLN A 132 -20.41 0.83 -2.66
N GLY A 133 -19.51 -0.12 -2.40
CA GLY A 133 -19.40 -1.39 -3.10
C GLY A 133 -20.42 -2.46 -2.68
N TYR A 134 -21.10 -2.33 -1.54
CA TYR A 134 -22.03 -3.35 -1.00
C TYR A 134 -21.45 -4.78 -1.07
N GLY A 135 -20.19 -4.93 -0.67
CA GLY A 135 -19.45 -6.19 -0.60
C GLY A 135 -20.10 -7.22 0.31
N TYR A 136 -20.76 -6.78 1.39
CA TYR A 136 -21.50 -7.66 2.30
C TYR A 136 -22.53 -8.55 1.58
N GLU A 137 -23.05 -8.12 0.42
CA GLU A 137 -23.98 -8.93 -0.38
C GLU A 137 -23.36 -10.21 -0.94
N PHE A 138 -22.05 -10.18 -1.22
CA PHE A 138 -21.25 -11.34 -1.60
C PHE A 138 -20.72 -12.06 -0.36
N HIS A 139 -20.18 -11.33 0.61
CA HIS A 139 -19.47 -11.92 1.74
C HIS A 139 -20.38 -12.74 2.66
N LYS A 140 -21.67 -12.37 2.80
CA LYS A 140 -22.66 -13.16 3.55
C LYS A 140 -22.88 -14.58 3.00
N ASN A 141 -22.46 -14.80 1.75
CA ASN A 141 -22.52 -16.09 1.06
C ASN A 141 -21.13 -16.73 0.86
N ASP A 142 -20.09 -16.22 1.53
CA ASP A 142 -18.70 -16.67 1.37
C ASP A 142 -18.14 -16.47 -0.06
N GLU A 143 -18.62 -15.45 -0.77
CA GLU A 143 -18.22 -15.10 -2.14
C GLU A 143 -17.48 -13.76 -2.19
N TYR A 144 -16.75 -13.53 -3.29
CA TYR A 144 -16.20 -12.22 -3.67
C TYR A 144 -16.87 -11.75 -4.96
N GLY A 145 -16.87 -10.43 -5.18
CA GLY A 145 -17.45 -9.80 -6.35
C GLY A 145 -16.44 -8.95 -7.14
N PRO A 146 -16.87 -7.83 -7.77
CA PRO A 146 -15.96 -6.91 -8.43
C PRO A 146 -15.06 -6.17 -7.44
N ARG A 147 -13.95 -5.62 -7.94
CA ARG A 147 -13.13 -4.62 -7.25
C ARG A 147 -13.77 -3.25 -7.46
N ILE A 148 -13.53 -2.30 -6.55
CA ILE A 148 -14.07 -0.94 -6.72
C ILE A 148 -13.27 -0.18 -7.79
N LEU A 149 -11.96 0.00 -7.59
CA LEU A 149 -11.16 0.93 -8.38
C LEU A 149 -9.84 0.31 -8.85
N ARG A 150 -9.51 0.51 -10.12
CA ARG A 150 -8.18 0.21 -10.67
C ARG A 150 -7.69 1.36 -11.54
N PHE A 151 -6.46 1.80 -11.29
CA PHE A 151 -5.68 2.59 -12.23
C PHE A 151 -4.71 1.65 -12.94
N TYR A 152 -4.63 1.75 -14.26
CA TYR A 152 -3.72 0.95 -15.08
C TYR A 152 -3.00 1.83 -16.11
N ASP A 153 -1.68 1.97 -16.00
CA ASP A 153 -0.90 2.88 -16.86
C ASP A 153 -1.49 4.31 -16.81
N VAL A 154 -1.60 4.82 -15.59
CA VAL A 154 -2.00 6.21 -15.30
C VAL A 154 -0.76 6.96 -14.82
N ASN A 155 -0.48 8.10 -15.44
CA ASN A 155 0.75 8.85 -15.24
C ASN A 155 0.44 10.31 -14.87
N ASP A 156 1.25 10.89 -13.98
CA ASP A 156 1.08 12.26 -13.48
C ASP A 156 -0.33 12.46 -12.93
N PHE A 157 -0.59 11.87 -11.76
CA PHE A 157 -1.96 11.80 -11.24
C PHE A 157 -2.07 12.03 -9.76
N SER A 158 -3.27 12.40 -9.33
CA SER A 158 -3.66 12.28 -7.93
C SER A 158 -5.05 11.66 -7.75
N ILE A 159 -5.25 11.00 -6.62
CA ILE A 159 -6.57 10.64 -6.10
C ILE A 159 -6.67 11.00 -4.64
N HIS A 160 -7.73 11.74 -4.28
CA HIS A 160 -7.85 12.23 -2.91
C HIS A 160 -9.25 12.68 -2.52
N ASP A 161 -9.44 12.93 -1.22
CA ASP A 161 -10.68 13.45 -0.63
C ASP A 161 -11.92 12.55 -0.85
N VAL A 162 -11.72 11.25 -1.09
CA VAL A 162 -12.78 10.28 -1.39
C VAL A 162 -12.75 9.08 -0.43
N ALA A 163 -13.91 8.45 -0.26
CA ALA A 163 -14.08 7.21 0.51
C ALA A 163 -14.37 6.01 -0.40
N LEU A 164 -13.72 4.87 -0.14
CA LEU A 164 -14.02 3.59 -0.81
C LEU A 164 -14.53 2.60 0.23
N VAL A 165 -15.78 2.14 0.08
CA VAL A 165 -16.49 1.47 1.18
C VAL A 165 -17.07 0.14 0.73
N ASP A 166 -16.84 -0.89 1.54
CA ASP A 166 -17.38 -2.24 1.42
C ASP A 166 -17.15 -2.83 0.02
N SER A 167 -15.88 -2.92 -0.40
CA SER A 167 -15.59 -3.56 -1.68
C SER A 167 -15.96 -5.04 -1.64
N PRO A 168 -16.59 -5.59 -2.70
CA PRO A 168 -16.78 -7.04 -2.83
C PRO A 168 -15.48 -7.83 -2.95
N ALA A 169 -14.38 -7.17 -3.34
CA ALA A 169 -13.01 -7.69 -3.38
C ALA A 169 -12.03 -6.56 -2.99
N PHE A 170 -11.05 -6.22 -3.83
CA PHE A 170 -10.07 -5.15 -3.57
C PHE A 170 -10.71 -3.76 -3.71
N HIS A 171 -10.26 -2.79 -2.92
CA HIS A 171 -10.77 -1.41 -2.96
C HIS A 171 -10.07 -0.59 -4.04
N PHE A 172 -8.73 -0.47 -3.96
CA PHE A 172 -7.95 0.32 -4.90
C PHE A 172 -6.66 -0.39 -5.32
N THR A 173 -6.45 -0.47 -6.64
CA THR A 173 -5.24 -1.02 -7.24
C THR A 173 -4.59 -0.01 -8.17
N MET A 174 -3.29 0.21 -8.01
CA MET A 174 -2.44 0.95 -8.94
C MET A 174 -1.50 0.00 -9.67
N ASP A 175 -1.78 -0.18 -10.95
CA ASP A 175 -1.06 -1.09 -11.84
C ASP A 175 -0.22 -0.31 -12.83
N THR A 176 1.11 -0.43 -12.73
CA THR A 176 2.06 0.15 -13.70
C THR A 176 1.82 1.66 -13.90
N CYS A 177 1.61 2.39 -12.80
CA CYS A 177 1.38 3.84 -12.80
C CYS A 177 2.68 4.61 -12.50
N THR A 178 2.71 5.91 -12.81
CA THR A 178 3.90 6.75 -12.59
C THR A 178 3.55 8.15 -12.07
N ASN A 179 4.39 8.75 -11.22
CA ASN A 179 4.25 10.13 -10.73
C ASN A 179 2.89 10.39 -10.03
N GLY A 180 2.52 9.50 -9.12
CA GLY A 180 1.21 9.46 -8.48
C GLY A 180 1.19 9.98 -7.04
N GLU A 181 0.14 10.69 -6.66
CA GLU A 181 -0.11 11.11 -5.26
C GLU A 181 -1.49 10.60 -4.78
N VAL A 182 -1.52 9.93 -3.63
CA VAL A 182 -2.75 9.35 -3.05
C VAL A 182 -2.90 9.84 -1.63
N TYR A 183 -3.96 10.60 -1.33
CA TYR A 183 -4.09 11.18 0.01
C TYR A 183 -5.50 11.55 0.45
N ASN A 184 -5.67 11.82 1.74
CA ASN A 184 -6.97 12.15 2.33
C ASN A 184 -8.03 11.11 1.94
N MET A 185 -7.71 9.83 2.13
CA MET A 185 -8.62 8.73 1.81
C MET A 185 -8.97 7.91 3.04
N VAL A 186 -10.19 7.38 3.04
CA VAL A 186 -10.64 6.39 4.01
C VAL A 186 -11.22 5.19 3.28
N ILE A 187 -10.73 4.00 3.62
CA ILE A 187 -11.09 2.74 2.99
C ILE A 187 -11.61 1.79 4.07
N HIS A 188 -12.90 1.49 4.06
CA HIS A 188 -13.53 0.61 5.04
C HIS A 188 -14.18 -0.58 4.35
N GLY A 189 -13.61 -1.76 4.53
CA GLY A 189 -14.09 -3.04 4.01
C GLY A 189 -14.43 -4.05 5.13
N GLY A 190 -15.00 -5.18 4.73
CA GLY A 190 -15.33 -6.27 5.64
C GLY A 190 -14.10 -6.90 6.32
N ASN A 191 -14.32 -7.50 7.49
CA ASN A 191 -13.28 -8.16 8.29
C ASN A 191 -12.94 -9.57 7.76
N ARG A 192 -12.43 -9.65 6.52
CA ARG A 192 -11.95 -10.88 5.87
C ARG A 192 -10.75 -10.58 4.94
N GLY A 193 -9.87 -11.56 4.74
CA GLY A 193 -8.87 -11.53 3.67
C GLY A 193 -9.49 -11.38 2.27
N GLY A 194 -8.70 -11.00 1.27
CA GLY A 194 -9.11 -10.71 -0.11
C GLY A 194 -9.88 -9.39 -0.29
N LEU A 195 -9.88 -8.53 0.74
CA LEU A 195 -10.56 -7.23 0.78
C LEU A 195 -9.55 -6.08 0.88
N ASP A 196 -8.47 -6.23 0.10
CA ASP A 196 -7.28 -5.41 0.06
C ASP A 196 -7.63 -3.91 -0.04
N GLY A 197 -6.92 -3.08 0.73
CA GLY A 197 -7.09 -1.63 0.74
C GLY A 197 -6.46 -1.02 -0.50
N ILE A 198 -5.15 -0.76 -0.42
CA ILE A 198 -4.35 -0.24 -1.53
C ILE A 198 -3.27 -1.24 -1.92
N ASP A 199 -3.32 -1.71 -3.16
CA ASP A 199 -2.22 -2.45 -3.80
C ASP A 199 -1.52 -1.56 -4.83
N VAL A 200 -0.18 -1.53 -4.81
CA VAL A 200 0.62 -0.69 -5.72
C VAL A 200 1.83 -1.43 -6.29
N TRP A 201 1.97 -1.46 -7.62
CA TRP A 201 3.21 -1.82 -8.31
C TRP A 201 3.45 -0.80 -9.42
N SER A 202 4.32 0.17 -9.14
CA SER A 202 4.36 1.46 -9.84
C SER A 202 5.66 2.18 -9.50
N THR A 203 5.92 3.28 -10.19
CA THR A 203 7.16 4.06 -10.04
C THR A 203 6.85 5.48 -9.58
N ASN A 204 7.64 6.02 -8.65
CA ASN A 204 7.50 7.40 -8.17
C ASN A 204 6.08 7.71 -7.64
N ILE A 205 5.68 7.03 -6.56
CA ILE A 205 4.34 7.15 -5.96
C ILE A 205 4.45 7.64 -4.52
N TRP A 206 3.66 8.65 -4.17
CA TRP A 206 3.48 9.11 -2.79
C TRP A 206 2.09 8.73 -2.29
N ILE A 207 2.01 7.93 -1.23
CA ILE A 207 0.76 7.55 -0.57
C ILE A 207 0.81 8.08 0.85
N HIS A 208 -0.06 9.03 1.20
CA HIS A 208 -0.06 9.57 2.55
C HIS A 208 -1.44 9.91 3.08
N ASP A 209 -1.59 9.97 4.41
CA ASP A 209 -2.83 10.40 5.03
C ASP A 209 -4.02 9.51 4.61
N VAL A 210 -3.85 8.19 4.79
CA VAL A 210 -4.83 7.15 4.44
C VAL A 210 -5.19 6.32 5.66
N GLU A 211 -6.49 6.09 5.87
CA GLU A 211 -7.00 5.10 6.82
C GLU A 211 -7.54 3.88 6.08
N VAL A 212 -7.17 2.68 6.55
CA VAL A 212 -7.69 1.42 6.03
C VAL A 212 -8.21 0.53 7.16
N SER A 213 -9.44 0.05 7.00
CA SER A 213 -10.07 -0.97 7.83
C SER A 213 -10.54 -2.12 6.94
N ASN A 214 -10.05 -3.34 7.20
CA ASN A 214 -10.38 -4.56 6.46
C ASN A 214 -9.83 -5.79 7.22
N LYS A 215 -9.49 -6.89 6.54
CA LYS A 215 -8.64 -7.95 7.12
C LYS A 215 -7.61 -8.54 6.15
N ASP A 216 -7.19 -7.71 5.20
CA ASP A 216 -6.10 -7.99 4.25
C ASP A 216 -5.20 -6.76 4.12
N GLU A 217 -4.53 -6.56 3.00
CA GLU A 217 -3.60 -5.46 2.75
C GLU A 217 -4.11 -4.10 3.23
N CYS A 218 -3.31 -3.39 4.01
CA CYS A 218 -3.54 -1.98 4.33
C CYS A 218 -3.08 -1.13 3.13
N VAL A 219 -1.78 -0.81 3.08
CA VAL A 219 -1.09 -0.30 1.89
C VAL A 219 0.04 -1.28 1.59
N THR A 220 0.01 -1.91 0.41
CA THR A 220 0.91 -3.01 0.07
C THR A 220 1.59 -2.79 -1.27
N VAL A 221 2.92 -2.83 -1.26
CA VAL A 221 3.75 -2.77 -2.47
C VAL A 221 3.87 -4.17 -3.09
N LYS A 222 3.68 -4.26 -4.40
CA LYS A 222 3.91 -5.46 -5.23
C LYS A 222 5.01 -5.20 -6.26
N SER A 223 5.41 -6.23 -6.99
CA SER A 223 6.50 -6.16 -7.97
C SER A 223 5.97 -6.00 -9.41
N PRO A 224 6.68 -5.26 -10.29
CA PRO A 224 7.84 -4.40 -10.00
C PRO A 224 7.43 -3.05 -9.41
N ALA A 225 8.30 -2.42 -8.62
CA ALA A 225 8.04 -1.11 -8.03
C ALA A 225 9.32 -0.36 -7.63
N ASP A 226 9.36 0.95 -7.83
CA ASP A 226 10.49 1.75 -7.40
C ASP A 226 10.12 3.18 -6.99
N HIS A 227 10.89 3.75 -6.06
CA HIS A 227 10.69 5.11 -5.55
C HIS A 227 9.27 5.34 -5.00
N ILE A 228 8.84 4.52 -4.04
CA ILE A 228 7.54 4.65 -3.38
C ILE A 228 7.73 5.15 -1.95
N LEU A 229 7.08 6.26 -1.63
CA LEU A 229 6.99 6.82 -0.28
C LEU A 229 5.57 6.60 0.27
N VAL A 230 5.46 5.90 1.40
CA VAL A 230 4.20 5.69 2.11
C VAL A 230 4.29 6.28 3.50
N GLU A 231 3.42 7.22 3.87
CA GLU A 231 3.50 7.83 5.19
C GLU A 231 2.19 8.31 5.80
N ASN A 232 2.15 8.46 7.12
CA ASN A 232 0.92 8.82 7.85
C ASN A 232 -0.24 7.87 7.50
N VAL A 233 -0.04 6.58 7.73
CA VAL A 233 -1.03 5.54 7.44
C VAL A 233 -1.63 5.03 8.74
N PHE A 234 -2.97 4.97 8.78
CA PHE A 234 -3.70 4.32 9.87
C PHE A 234 -4.34 3.02 9.40
N CYS A 235 -3.71 1.89 9.73
CA CYS A 235 -4.30 0.57 9.58
C CYS A 235 -5.19 0.29 10.81
N ASN A 236 -6.45 0.70 10.73
CA ASN A 236 -7.42 0.65 11.82
C ASN A 236 -8.22 -0.65 11.74
N TRP A 237 -7.72 -1.72 12.34
CA TRP A 237 -8.22 -3.08 12.16
C TRP A 237 -8.11 -3.53 10.70
N SER A 238 -6.93 -4.02 10.32
CA SER A 238 -6.61 -4.43 8.95
C SER A 238 -5.90 -5.80 8.95
N GLY A 239 -5.45 -6.29 7.79
CA GLY A 239 -4.32 -7.21 7.74
C GLY A 239 -3.01 -6.49 8.11
N GLY A 240 -2.87 -5.21 7.76
CA GLY A 240 -1.66 -4.42 7.95
C GLY A 240 -0.89 -4.25 6.64
N SER A 241 0.08 -3.35 6.63
CA SER A 241 0.90 -3.09 5.44
C SER A 241 1.82 -4.28 5.14
N ALA A 242 2.18 -4.44 3.86
CA ALA A 242 3.02 -5.54 3.43
C ALA A 242 3.80 -5.23 2.15
N MET A 243 4.66 -6.18 1.78
CA MET A 243 5.26 -6.27 0.46
C MET A 243 5.07 -7.68 -0.10
N GLY A 244 4.49 -7.79 -1.30
CA GLY A 244 4.27 -9.03 -2.02
C GLY A 244 2.81 -9.44 -2.22
N SER A 245 2.52 -10.72 -2.47
CA SER A 245 3.47 -11.84 -2.57
C SER A 245 4.51 -11.65 -3.67
N LEU A 246 5.77 -12.03 -3.38
CA LEU A 246 6.90 -11.94 -4.30
C LEU A 246 7.29 -13.33 -4.81
N ALA A 247 7.63 -13.43 -6.09
CA ALA A 247 8.04 -14.65 -6.78
C ALA A 247 9.04 -14.31 -7.91
N ALA A 248 9.21 -15.16 -8.92
CA ALA A 248 10.33 -15.07 -9.85
C ALA A 248 10.43 -13.72 -10.60
N ASP A 249 11.67 -13.21 -10.62
CA ASP A 249 12.21 -11.97 -11.19
C ASP A 249 11.67 -10.67 -10.56
N THR A 250 11.49 -10.73 -9.23
CA THR A 250 11.15 -9.57 -8.39
C THR A 250 12.16 -8.44 -8.60
N ASP A 251 11.65 -7.22 -8.76
CA ASP A 251 12.44 -6.00 -8.89
C ASP A 251 11.72 -4.89 -8.13
N ILE A 252 12.12 -4.73 -6.86
CA ILE A 252 11.60 -3.68 -5.99
C ILE A 252 12.76 -2.95 -5.35
N HIS A 253 12.84 -1.62 -5.50
CA HIS A 253 13.86 -0.85 -4.82
C HIS A 253 13.44 0.58 -4.46
N ASP A 254 14.14 1.17 -3.49
CA ASP A 254 13.90 2.54 -3.04
C ASP A 254 12.47 2.72 -2.53
N ILE A 255 12.15 1.99 -1.45
CA ILE A 255 10.83 2.03 -0.79
C ILE A 255 10.97 2.58 0.63
N GLU A 256 10.17 3.58 0.97
CA GLU A 256 10.09 4.11 2.33
C GLU A 256 8.67 4.02 2.88
N TYR A 257 8.53 3.47 4.08
CA TYR A 257 7.34 3.63 4.91
C TYR A 257 7.71 4.39 6.18
N ARG A 258 6.98 5.46 6.49
CA ARG A 258 7.15 6.18 7.76
C ARG A 258 5.87 6.67 8.41
N ASN A 259 5.83 6.72 9.74
CA ASN A 259 4.63 7.12 10.49
C ASN A 259 3.44 6.19 10.18
N VAL A 260 3.60 4.89 10.42
CA VAL A 260 2.54 3.89 10.23
C VAL A 260 1.98 3.48 11.58
N TYR A 261 0.68 3.68 11.78
CA TYR A 261 -0.05 3.25 12.96
C TYR A 261 -0.92 2.04 12.64
N SER A 262 -0.70 0.92 13.32
CA SER A 262 -1.44 -0.34 13.10
C SER A 262 -2.05 -0.88 14.39
N GLN A 263 -3.36 -1.10 14.42
CA GLN A 263 -4.03 -1.68 15.58
C GLN A 263 -4.97 -2.82 15.20
N ASN A 264 -4.98 -3.89 16.00
CA ASN A 264 -5.75 -5.12 15.72
C ASN A 264 -5.49 -5.69 14.31
N CYS A 265 -4.27 -5.51 13.79
CA CYS A 265 -3.84 -6.00 12.49
C CYS A 265 -3.29 -7.43 12.55
N ASN A 266 -3.15 -8.08 11.38
CA ASN A 266 -2.40 -9.34 11.31
C ASN A 266 -0.90 -9.09 11.53
N GLN A 267 -0.37 -7.97 11.02
CA GLN A 267 1.01 -7.51 11.23
C GLN A 267 1.09 -5.98 11.32
N MET A 268 2.24 -5.45 11.76
CA MET A 268 2.59 -4.04 11.51
C MET A 268 3.21 -3.89 10.11
N TYR A 269 4.11 -4.80 9.72
CA TYR A 269 4.59 -4.92 8.35
C TYR A 269 5.02 -6.36 8.03
N MET A 270 4.68 -6.87 6.85
CA MET A 270 5.08 -8.22 6.41
C MET A 270 5.71 -8.21 5.02
N PHE A 271 6.84 -8.90 4.85
CA PHE A 271 7.36 -9.29 3.55
C PHE A 271 7.00 -10.75 3.30
N LYS A 272 6.39 -11.07 2.16
CA LYS A 272 5.90 -12.42 1.87
C LYS A 272 6.40 -12.92 0.51
N SER A 273 7.13 -14.02 0.52
CA SER A 273 7.58 -14.74 -0.69
C SER A 273 7.64 -16.24 -0.45
N TYR A 274 7.75 -17.03 -1.52
CA TYR A 274 8.06 -18.45 -1.45
C TYR A 274 8.73 -18.90 -2.76
N GLY A 275 10.04 -19.16 -2.69
CA GLY A 275 10.87 -19.40 -3.87
C GLY A 275 11.10 -18.09 -4.62
N GLY A 276 11.21 -18.16 -5.94
CA GLY A 276 11.47 -17.03 -6.81
C GLY A 276 12.96 -16.71 -6.97
N SER A 277 13.19 -15.51 -7.48
CA SER A 277 14.48 -14.92 -7.87
C SER A 277 14.31 -13.38 -7.86
N GLY A 278 15.38 -12.66 -8.14
CA GLY A 278 15.38 -11.19 -8.17
C GLY A 278 15.64 -10.57 -6.80
N THR A 279 15.38 -9.28 -6.68
CA THR A 279 15.86 -8.48 -5.55
C THR A 279 14.79 -7.54 -5.02
N VAL A 280 14.74 -7.43 -3.69
CA VAL A 280 14.21 -6.25 -3.00
C VAL A 280 15.38 -5.53 -2.35
N ALA A 281 15.58 -4.26 -2.68
CA ALA A 281 16.70 -3.46 -2.19
C ALA A 281 16.27 -2.09 -1.64
N ASN A 282 17.09 -1.50 -0.77
CA ASN A 282 16.93 -0.11 -0.32
C ASN A 282 15.54 0.16 0.28
N VAL A 283 15.21 -0.54 1.37
CA VAL A 283 13.93 -0.40 2.05
C VAL A 283 14.12 0.25 3.42
N VAL A 284 13.35 1.30 3.70
CA VAL A 284 13.34 1.97 5.01
C VAL A 284 11.94 1.87 5.61
N LEU A 285 11.80 1.21 6.76
CA LEU A 285 10.56 1.18 7.54
C LEU A 285 10.79 1.86 8.90
N LYS A 286 10.38 3.12 9.02
CA LYS A 286 10.69 3.98 10.17
C LYS A 286 9.45 4.46 10.91
N ASN A 287 9.55 4.64 12.22
CA ASN A 287 8.49 5.24 13.05
C ASN A 287 7.15 4.51 12.92
N PHE A 288 7.15 3.24 13.34
CA PHE A 288 5.96 2.40 13.36
C PHE A 288 5.42 2.31 14.79
N ILE A 289 4.12 2.52 14.95
CA ILE A 289 3.40 2.33 16.20
C ILE A 289 2.36 1.24 16.01
N GLY A 290 2.24 0.31 16.95
CA GLY A 290 1.10 -0.59 16.92
C GLY A 290 0.81 -1.29 18.23
N HIS A 291 -0.43 -1.75 18.37
CA HIS A 291 -0.87 -2.54 19.52
C HIS A 291 -1.91 -3.59 19.10
N SER A 292 -2.01 -4.67 19.89
CA SER A 292 -2.97 -5.75 19.68
C SER A 292 -2.85 -6.44 18.31
N ASN A 293 -1.70 -6.30 17.65
CA ASN A 293 -1.40 -6.97 16.38
C ASN A 293 -0.93 -8.41 16.63
N ALA A 294 -1.20 -9.32 15.68
CA ALA A 294 -0.76 -10.71 15.80
C ALA A 294 0.76 -10.85 15.59
N TYR A 295 1.29 -10.27 14.52
CA TYR A 295 2.72 -10.09 14.25
C TYR A 295 3.11 -8.61 14.29
N THR A 296 4.40 -8.32 14.30
CA THR A 296 4.94 -6.96 14.20
C THR A 296 5.74 -6.81 12.91
N LEU A 297 7.03 -7.12 12.93
CA LEU A 297 7.90 -7.15 11.75
C LEU A 297 8.09 -8.63 11.34
N ASP A 298 7.53 -9.00 10.20
CA ASP A 298 7.53 -10.38 9.72
C ASP A 298 8.05 -10.48 8.27
N LEU A 299 9.30 -10.90 8.10
CA LEU A 299 9.80 -11.33 6.79
C LEU A 299 9.68 -12.84 6.71
N ASP A 300 8.81 -13.34 5.84
CA ASP A 300 8.56 -14.76 5.63
C ASP A 300 8.77 -15.15 4.17
N ALA A 301 9.97 -15.69 3.87
CA ALA A 301 10.33 -16.15 2.53
C ALA A 301 9.91 -17.59 2.22
N THR A 302 9.11 -18.21 3.10
CA THR A 302 8.43 -19.48 2.87
C THR A 302 6.95 -19.35 3.22
N TRP A 303 6.34 -18.24 2.82
CA TRP A 303 5.00 -17.87 3.23
C TRP A 303 3.98 -18.94 2.81
N SER A 304 3.43 -19.67 3.78
CA SER A 304 2.67 -20.90 3.52
C SER A 304 1.35 -20.71 2.77
N SER A 305 0.87 -19.47 2.66
CA SER A 305 -0.37 -19.13 1.95
C SER A 305 -0.17 -18.92 0.45
N MET A 306 1.07 -18.97 -0.05
CA MET A 306 1.38 -19.05 -1.48
C MET A 306 2.05 -20.38 -1.82
N SER A 307 1.97 -20.79 -3.08
CA SER A 307 2.72 -21.93 -3.59
C SER A 307 4.19 -21.57 -3.79
N ASP A 308 5.08 -22.51 -3.53
CA ASP A 308 6.49 -22.42 -3.89
C ASP A 308 6.64 -22.16 -5.41
N ALA A 309 7.23 -21.03 -5.76
CA ALA A 309 7.48 -20.64 -7.14
C ALA A 309 8.72 -21.34 -7.74
N GLY A 310 9.50 -22.07 -6.94
CA GLY A 310 10.81 -22.60 -7.32
C GLY A 310 11.86 -21.50 -7.48
N GLY A 311 13.14 -21.87 -7.49
CA GLY A 311 14.26 -20.91 -7.45
C GLY A 311 14.87 -20.80 -6.04
N ASP A 312 15.96 -20.05 -5.94
CA ASP A 312 16.78 -19.96 -4.73
C ASP A 312 16.18 -19.01 -3.67
N GLY A 313 15.20 -18.20 -4.06
CA GLY A 313 14.55 -17.19 -3.22
C GLY A 313 14.77 -15.78 -3.73
N VAL A 314 13.97 -14.84 -3.22
CA VAL A 314 14.19 -13.40 -3.44
C VAL A 314 15.32 -12.92 -2.54
N LEU A 315 16.28 -12.18 -3.09
CA LEU A 315 17.33 -11.52 -2.31
C LEU A 315 16.76 -10.26 -1.66
N TYR A 316 16.88 -10.14 -0.34
CA TYR A 316 16.52 -8.93 0.41
C TYR A 316 17.80 -8.27 0.93
N THR A 317 18.09 -7.05 0.50
CA THR A 317 19.33 -6.38 0.90
C THR A 317 19.17 -4.88 1.17
N ASN A 318 19.97 -4.34 2.09
CA ASN A 318 19.99 -2.93 2.47
C ASN A 318 18.64 -2.44 3.02
N PHE A 319 18.22 -3.05 4.13
CA PHE A 319 16.95 -2.72 4.81
C PHE A 319 17.23 -2.05 6.15
N THR A 320 16.52 -0.98 6.45
CA THR A 320 16.56 -0.31 7.75
C THR A 320 15.18 -0.33 8.41
N PHE A 321 15.14 -0.82 9.65
CA PHE A 321 13.97 -0.80 10.51
C PHE A 321 14.29 0.02 11.75
N SER A 322 13.63 1.17 11.94
CA SER A 322 13.96 2.11 13.02
C SER A 322 12.73 2.73 13.68
N ASP A 323 12.84 3.06 14.97
CA ASP A 323 11.77 3.69 15.76
C ASP A 323 10.46 2.89 15.80
N TRP A 324 10.50 1.62 16.18
CA TRP A 324 9.29 0.78 16.31
C TRP A 324 8.81 0.75 17.77
N LYS A 325 7.52 1.01 18.02
CA LYS A 325 6.96 1.10 19.38
C LYS A 325 5.60 0.45 19.53
N GLY A 326 5.30 0.00 20.76
CA GLY A 326 3.97 -0.44 21.17
C GLY A 326 3.95 -1.87 21.67
N THR A 327 2.91 -2.62 21.31
CA THR A 327 2.68 -3.97 21.82
C THR A 327 2.25 -4.97 20.74
N CYS A 328 2.48 -6.25 21.00
CA CYS A 328 1.94 -7.37 20.22
C CYS A 328 1.16 -8.34 21.11
N LEU A 329 0.19 -9.06 20.53
CA LEU A 329 -0.73 -9.93 21.29
C LEU A 329 0.00 -11.01 22.10
N ASN A 330 1.00 -11.66 21.50
CA ASN A 330 1.76 -12.72 22.16
C ASN A 330 3.16 -12.85 21.53
N GLY A 331 4.15 -12.24 22.18
CA GLY A 331 5.52 -12.14 21.71
C GLY A 331 6.33 -13.43 21.80
N HIS A 332 5.82 -14.46 22.48
CA HIS A 332 6.39 -15.80 22.46
C HIS A 332 5.84 -16.64 21.30
N GLN A 333 4.53 -16.57 21.04
CA GLN A 333 3.93 -17.31 19.92
C GLN A 333 4.27 -16.69 18.56
N ARG A 334 4.41 -15.36 18.52
CA ARG A 334 4.67 -14.58 17.32
C ARG A 334 5.65 -13.47 17.69
N GLY A 335 6.94 -13.81 17.60
CA GLY A 335 8.03 -12.88 17.90
C GLY A 335 7.85 -11.55 17.16
N PRO A 336 8.03 -10.39 17.82
CA PRO A 336 7.80 -9.10 17.17
C PRO A 336 8.90 -8.75 16.14
N VAL A 337 10.05 -9.43 16.19
CA VAL A 337 11.04 -9.45 15.11
C VAL A 337 11.14 -10.88 14.58
N LYS A 338 10.72 -11.09 13.34
CA LYS A 338 10.81 -12.39 12.65
C LYS A 338 11.43 -12.19 11.27
N PHE A 339 12.62 -12.74 11.08
CA PHE A 339 13.28 -12.85 9.78
C PHE A 339 13.43 -14.32 9.40
N ASN A 340 12.72 -14.73 8.36
CA ASN A 340 12.83 -16.05 7.76
C ASN A 340 13.31 -15.91 6.31
N CYS A 341 14.60 -15.68 6.13
CA CYS A 341 15.23 -15.45 4.83
C CYS A 341 15.56 -16.76 4.11
N PRO A 342 15.58 -16.76 2.76
CA PRO A 342 15.98 -17.93 1.99
C PRO A 342 17.40 -18.39 2.36
N PRO A 343 17.67 -19.70 2.50
CA PRO A 343 19.00 -20.17 2.83
C PRO A 343 20.00 -20.05 1.68
N ALA A 344 19.52 -20.09 0.43
CA ALA A 344 20.36 -19.96 -0.76
C ALA A 344 20.63 -18.49 -1.13
N GLU A 345 19.71 -17.58 -0.77
CA GLU A 345 19.84 -16.12 -0.91
C GLU A 345 19.60 -15.44 0.46
N PRO A 346 20.57 -15.50 1.39
CA PRO A 346 20.42 -14.89 2.71
C PRO A 346 20.15 -13.39 2.64
N CYS A 347 19.36 -12.85 3.58
CA CYS A 347 19.20 -11.40 3.68
C CYS A 347 20.50 -10.75 4.13
N THR A 348 20.88 -9.63 3.54
CA THR A 348 22.14 -8.91 3.86
C THR A 348 21.91 -7.43 4.13
N GLU A 349 22.85 -6.79 4.82
CA GLU A 349 22.80 -5.35 5.09
C GLU A 349 21.48 -4.93 5.79
N MET A 350 21.02 -5.77 6.72
CA MET A 350 19.82 -5.54 7.52
C MET A 350 20.18 -4.72 8.77
N VAL A 351 19.41 -3.69 9.09
CA VAL A 351 19.62 -2.87 10.30
C VAL A 351 18.32 -2.80 11.09
N VAL A 352 18.37 -3.21 12.36
CA VAL A 352 17.27 -3.04 13.31
C VAL A 352 17.74 -2.17 14.46
N GLU A 353 17.18 -0.97 14.57
CA GLU A 353 17.50 0.01 15.61
C GLU A 353 16.23 0.50 16.31
N ASP A 354 16.35 0.88 17.59
CA ASP A 354 15.26 1.46 18.39
C ASP A 354 13.92 0.70 18.32
N PHE A 355 14.01 -0.63 18.43
CA PHE A 355 12.87 -1.55 18.36
C PHE A 355 12.31 -1.88 19.75
N ASN A 356 11.26 -1.15 20.14
CA ASN A 356 10.68 -1.14 21.47
C ASN A 356 9.23 -1.66 21.47
N VAL A 357 9.05 -2.96 21.21
CA VAL A 357 7.73 -3.62 21.19
C VAL A 357 7.64 -4.66 22.30
N TRP A 358 6.61 -4.54 23.15
CA TRP A 358 6.38 -5.46 24.27
C TRP A 358 5.20 -6.41 24.03
N THR A 359 5.08 -7.46 24.83
CA THR A 359 3.95 -8.39 24.71
C THR A 359 2.79 -8.03 25.63
N GLU A 360 1.56 -8.27 25.15
CA GLU A 360 0.33 -8.19 25.96
C GLU A 360 0.05 -9.48 26.72
N ALA A 361 0.70 -10.59 26.36
CA ALA A 361 0.54 -11.90 27.00
C ALA A 361 1.89 -12.53 27.33
N GLY A 362 2.14 -12.76 28.62
CA GLY A 362 3.41 -13.27 29.13
C GLY A 362 4.31 -12.15 29.65
N ASP A 363 5.58 -12.48 29.86
CA ASP A 363 6.59 -11.60 30.47
C ASP A 363 7.92 -11.56 29.70
N TYR A 364 7.91 -12.01 28.44
CA TYR A 364 9.04 -11.91 27.51
C TYR A 364 8.56 -11.91 26.06
N VAL A 365 9.42 -11.46 25.15
CA VAL A 365 9.27 -11.59 23.70
C VAL A 365 10.42 -12.42 23.13
N GLU A 366 10.23 -13.00 21.95
CA GLU A 366 11.30 -13.68 21.22
C GLU A 366 11.57 -13.03 19.88
N TYR A 367 12.85 -12.83 19.54
CA TYR A 367 13.26 -12.43 18.20
C TYR A 367 13.79 -13.66 17.46
N TRP A 368 13.29 -13.90 16.25
CA TRP A 368 13.62 -15.06 15.43
C TRP A 368 14.34 -14.63 14.17
N CYS A 369 15.53 -15.16 13.94
CA CYS A 369 16.29 -14.87 12.74
C CYS A 369 16.79 -16.17 12.09
N ASN A 370 16.54 -16.30 10.80
CA ASN A 370 17.02 -17.36 9.94
C ASN A 370 17.67 -16.73 8.71
N ASN A 371 18.96 -16.99 8.50
CA ASN A 371 19.77 -16.51 7.37
C ASN A 371 19.70 -14.99 7.13
N ALA A 372 19.70 -14.18 8.19
CA ALA A 372 19.59 -12.72 8.10
C ALA A 372 20.84 -12.03 8.68
N TYR A 373 21.55 -11.26 7.86
CA TYR A 373 22.85 -10.69 8.24
C TYR A 373 22.82 -9.17 8.29
N GLY A 374 23.46 -8.61 9.32
CA GLY A 374 23.42 -7.19 9.60
C GLY A 374 23.61 -6.86 11.08
N SER A 375 22.98 -5.79 11.57
CA SER A 375 23.14 -5.29 12.94
C SER A 375 21.81 -5.09 13.67
N GLY A 376 21.79 -5.43 14.95
CA GLY A 376 20.62 -5.27 15.83
C GLY A 376 19.75 -6.53 15.98
N ALA A 377 18.96 -6.58 17.05
CA ALA A 377 18.10 -7.71 17.40
C ALA A 377 18.86 -9.07 17.38
N CYS A 378 18.35 -10.05 16.61
CA CYS A 378 18.93 -11.39 16.46
C CYS A 378 19.75 -11.58 15.17
N LEU A 379 20.07 -10.50 14.46
CA LEU A 379 20.81 -10.54 13.20
C LEU A 379 22.24 -11.02 13.43
N ASN A 380 22.80 -11.74 12.45
CA ASN A 380 24.19 -12.18 12.49
C ASN A 380 25.11 -11.10 11.89
N GLU A 381 26.15 -10.71 12.63
CA GLU A 381 27.10 -9.66 12.22
C GLU A 381 28.12 -10.12 11.15
N ASP A 382 28.10 -11.39 10.72
CA ASP A 382 28.94 -11.88 9.62
C ASP A 382 28.54 -11.24 8.29
N THR A 383 29.20 -10.15 7.93
CA THR A 383 28.95 -9.40 6.69
C THR A 383 29.24 -10.19 5.42
N ALA A 384 29.96 -11.30 5.50
CA ALA A 384 30.21 -12.16 4.35
C ALA A 384 29.07 -13.16 4.08
N ALA A 385 28.07 -13.25 4.99
CA ALA A 385 26.89 -14.11 4.88
C ALA A 385 27.20 -15.56 4.50
N THR A 386 28.33 -16.10 4.97
CA THR A 386 28.94 -17.30 4.37
C THR A 386 28.28 -18.62 4.76
N SER A 387 27.34 -18.63 5.72
CA SER A 387 27.11 -19.88 6.48
C SER A 387 25.72 -20.38 6.82
N THR A 388 24.56 -19.82 6.50
CA THR A 388 23.24 -20.26 7.06
C THR A 388 23.16 -20.44 8.58
N TYR A 389 22.10 -19.94 9.19
CA TYR A 389 21.90 -20.10 10.63
C TYR A 389 20.45 -19.91 11.02
N THR A 390 20.08 -20.42 12.19
CA THR A 390 18.81 -20.12 12.84
C THR A 390 19.09 -19.78 14.30
N THR A 391 18.45 -18.73 14.80
CA THR A 391 18.57 -18.33 16.22
C THR A 391 17.26 -17.78 16.75
N THR A 392 17.08 -17.94 18.06
CA THR A 392 16.00 -17.35 18.84
C THR A 392 16.61 -16.60 20.01
N GLN A 393 16.34 -15.30 20.11
CA GLN A 393 16.77 -14.46 21.21
C GLN A 393 15.57 -14.16 22.12
N THR A 394 15.64 -14.55 23.39
CA THR A 394 14.63 -14.19 24.39
C THR A 394 14.96 -12.82 25.00
N VAL A 395 13.99 -11.90 24.98
CA VAL A 395 14.10 -10.56 25.57
C VAL A 395 13.07 -10.44 26.69
N SER A 396 13.54 -10.32 27.93
CA SER A 396 12.69 -10.26 29.13
C SER A 396 12.40 -8.83 29.61
N THR A 397 12.96 -7.82 28.95
CA THR A 397 12.74 -6.40 29.29
C THR A 397 12.83 -5.53 28.04
N VAL A 398 11.84 -4.68 27.82
CA VAL A 398 11.84 -3.63 26.80
C VAL A 398 11.42 -2.33 27.47
N SER A 399 12.21 -1.26 27.35
CA SER A 399 11.83 0.08 27.82
C SER A 399 11.14 0.86 26.71
N ASP A 400 10.46 1.96 27.05
CA ASP A 400 9.98 2.97 26.08
C ASP A 400 9.01 2.46 25.00
N TYR A 401 8.30 1.35 25.27
CA TYR A 401 7.28 0.77 24.40
C TYR A 401 5.90 1.41 24.54
N SER A 402 5.71 2.36 25.47
CA SER A 402 4.42 3.04 25.66
C SER A 402 4.11 3.95 24.48
N ILE A 403 2.84 3.97 24.08
CA ILE A 403 2.36 4.69 22.90
C ILE A 403 1.19 5.60 23.25
N GLN A 404 0.96 6.61 22.41
CA GLN A 404 -0.31 7.32 22.33
C GLN A 404 -1.18 6.61 21.29
N THR A 405 -2.43 6.31 21.64
CA THR A 405 -3.38 5.68 20.71
C THR A 405 -4.05 6.71 19.80
N MET A 406 -4.65 6.25 18.71
CA MET A 406 -5.41 7.11 17.80
C MET A 406 -6.87 7.23 18.27
N ASP A 407 -7.50 8.36 17.97
CA ASP A 407 -8.96 8.50 18.16
C ASP A 407 -9.72 7.65 17.12
N ASN A 408 -10.90 7.17 17.52
CA ASN A 408 -11.80 6.34 16.71
C ASN A 408 -11.20 5.01 16.22
N GLU A 409 -10.39 4.38 17.07
CA GLU A 409 -10.00 2.99 16.86
C GLU A 409 -11.23 2.07 16.83
N ILE A 410 -11.29 1.24 15.78
CA ILE A 410 -12.32 0.22 15.66
C ILE A 410 -12.07 -0.85 16.73
N SER A 411 -13.07 -1.06 17.58
CA SER A 411 -13.01 -2.03 18.69
C SER A 411 -13.51 -3.43 18.31
N ALA A 412 -14.17 -3.56 17.15
CA ALA A 412 -14.58 -4.82 16.55
C ALA A 412 -14.57 -4.68 15.03
N GLY A 413 -13.90 -5.59 14.33
CA GLY A 413 -13.80 -5.55 12.86
C GLY A 413 -15.16 -5.47 12.17
N LEU A 414 -15.19 -4.74 11.06
CA LEU A 414 -16.41 -4.46 10.30
C LEU A 414 -17.01 -5.77 9.75
N GLY A 415 -18.33 -5.95 9.91
CA GLY A 415 -19.00 -7.22 9.63
C GLY A 415 -18.99 -7.63 8.15
N LEU A 416 -19.51 -8.84 7.87
CA LEU A 416 -19.58 -9.42 6.51
C LEU A 416 -21.03 -9.61 6.02
N SER A 417 -22.03 -9.29 6.83
CA SER A 417 -23.44 -9.65 6.57
C SER A 417 -24.41 -8.48 6.56
N VAL A 418 -23.92 -7.26 6.80
CA VAL A 418 -24.69 -6.02 6.76
C VAL A 418 -23.85 -4.94 6.09
N SER A 419 -24.50 -3.92 5.55
CA SER A 419 -23.81 -2.77 4.96
C SER A 419 -22.86 -2.12 5.97
N ILE A 420 -21.73 -1.64 5.46
CA ILE A 420 -20.78 -0.82 6.22
C ILE A 420 -21.13 0.64 5.92
N ASP A 421 -21.25 1.46 6.96
CA ASP A 421 -21.53 2.89 6.82
C ASP A 421 -20.35 3.63 6.18
N ILE A 422 -20.65 4.66 5.40
CA ILE A 422 -19.62 5.51 4.78
C ILE A 422 -18.97 6.37 5.88
N PRO A 423 -17.65 6.22 6.13
CA PRO A 423 -16.97 6.98 7.16
C PRO A 423 -16.70 8.42 6.70
N THR A 424 -16.44 9.31 7.67
CA THR A 424 -15.92 10.66 7.39
C THR A 424 -14.41 10.63 7.28
N LEU A 425 -13.85 11.44 6.38
CA LEU A 425 -12.41 11.66 6.30
C LEU A 425 -11.89 12.33 7.58
N ARG A 426 -10.60 12.12 7.87
CA ARG A 426 -9.93 12.58 9.10
C ARG A 426 -8.75 13.49 8.81
N ALA A 427 -8.32 14.25 9.82
CA ALA A 427 -7.24 15.23 9.71
C ALA A 427 -5.90 14.76 10.31
N SER A 428 -5.83 13.53 10.82
CA SER A 428 -4.63 12.94 11.41
C SER A 428 -4.71 11.42 11.33
N PHE A 429 -3.61 10.79 10.91
CA PHE A 429 -3.51 9.35 10.64
C PHE A 429 -2.38 8.69 11.44
N PHE A 430 -1.63 9.48 12.21
CA PHE A 430 -0.58 9.02 13.10
C PHE A 430 -0.52 9.92 14.35
N PRO A 431 -0.25 9.39 15.56
CA PRO A 431 -0.29 10.17 16.78
C PRO A 431 0.59 11.43 16.73
N GLY A 432 -0.02 12.59 16.98
CA GLY A 432 0.68 13.88 17.02
C GLY A 432 1.09 14.44 15.66
N VAL A 433 0.71 13.81 14.55
CA VAL A 433 1.02 14.26 13.19
C VAL A 433 -0.28 14.69 12.49
N ALA A 434 -0.28 15.92 11.99
CA ALA A 434 -1.37 16.44 11.15
C ALA A 434 -1.23 15.93 9.72
N ALA A 435 -2.35 15.80 9.01
CA ALA A 435 -2.33 15.51 7.58
C ALA A 435 -1.55 16.59 6.81
N TYR A 436 -0.82 16.18 5.76
CA TYR A 436 -0.05 17.10 4.92
C TYR A 436 -0.95 18.10 4.20
N SER A 437 -2.06 17.60 3.67
CA SER A 437 -3.03 18.39 2.89
C SER A 437 -4.34 18.51 3.66
N ALA A 438 -4.83 19.75 3.82
CA ALA A 438 -6.17 19.97 4.38
C ALA A 438 -7.25 19.37 3.46
N LEU A 439 -8.35 18.90 4.05
CA LEU A 439 -9.52 18.45 3.29
C LEU A 439 -10.06 19.58 2.41
N LEU A 440 -10.40 19.26 1.17
CA LEU A 440 -10.88 20.24 0.19
C LEU A 440 -12.15 20.98 0.60
N ALA A 441 -13.04 20.35 1.37
CA ALA A 441 -14.28 20.95 1.88
C ALA A 441 -14.07 22.26 2.68
N GLY A 442 -12.84 22.56 3.09
CA GLY A 442 -12.46 23.75 3.85
C GLY A 442 -11.48 24.71 3.15
N SER A 443 -11.08 24.46 1.91
CA SER A 443 -10.12 25.30 1.16
C SER A 443 -10.82 26.12 0.07
N ASP A 444 -10.61 27.43 0.03
CA ASP A 444 -11.01 28.26 -1.12
C ASP A 444 -10.28 27.77 -2.39
N ASP A 445 -11.06 27.41 -3.41
CA ASP A 445 -10.72 26.54 -4.55
C ASP A 445 -9.82 27.22 -5.62
N SER A 446 -8.71 27.85 -5.23
CA SER A 446 -7.83 28.58 -6.16
C SER A 446 -6.36 28.20 -6.17
N ALA A 447 -5.91 27.17 -5.44
CA ALA A 447 -4.50 26.80 -5.45
C ALA A 447 -4.26 25.30 -5.26
N ALA A 448 -3.89 24.62 -6.33
CA ALA A 448 -2.98 23.48 -6.27
C ALA A 448 -2.32 23.27 -7.64
N VAL A 449 -1.25 24.03 -7.91
CA VAL A 449 -0.02 23.42 -8.44
C VAL A 449 0.97 23.53 -7.30
N ALA A 450 0.92 22.57 -6.37
CA ALA A 450 2.07 22.33 -5.53
C ALA A 450 2.73 21.09 -6.13
N THR A 451 3.71 21.30 -7.01
CA THR A 451 4.70 20.27 -7.30
C THR A 451 5.46 20.04 -5.99
N THR A 452 4.97 19.12 -5.17
CA THR A 452 5.55 18.76 -3.89
C THR A 452 6.72 17.82 -4.15
N THR A 453 7.94 18.35 -4.02
CA THR A 453 9.08 17.50 -3.69
C THR A 453 8.99 17.19 -2.20
N ALA A 454 8.98 15.92 -1.80
CA ALA A 454 9.01 15.52 -0.40
C ALA A 454 10.14 16.28 0.33
N ALA A 455 9.77 17.22 1.19
CA ALA A 455 10.71 18.04 1.93
C ALA A 455 11.08 17.30 3.21
N ASP A 456 12.38 17.01 3.35
CA ASP A 456 13.01 16.47 4.55
C ASP A 456 12.71 17.40 5.75
N SER A 457 11.76 17.01 6.58
CA SER A 457 11.30 17.80 7.73
C SER A 457 11.87 17.25 9.03
N ALA A 458 13.15 17.53 9.25
CA ALA A 458 13.75 17.44 10.58
C ALA A 458 13.25 18.60 11.46
N ALA A 459 12.15 18.39 12.18
CA ALA A 459 11.68 19.31 13.21
C ALA A 459 12.49 19.11 14.51
N THR A 460 13.45 20.00 14.78
CA THR A 460 14.14 20.09 16.08
C THR A 460 13.60 21.29 16.87
N PRO A 461 13.24 21.16 18.17
CA PRO A 461 12.61 22.23 18.93
C PRO A 461 13.60 23.32 19.32
N THR A 462 13.11 24.57 19.30
CA THR A 462 13.84 25.79 19.59
C THR A 462 14.09 25.96 21.09
N SER A 463 15.34 26.24 21.48
CA SER A 463 15.64 26.90 22.76
C SER A 463 16.44 28.18 22.51
N ALA A 464 15.92 29.28 23.05
CA ALA A 464 16.46 30.64 22.93
C ALA A 464 17.83 30.84 23.60
N ALA A 465 18.71 31.63 23.00
CA ALA A 465 19.34 32.79 23.65
C ALA A 465 20.35 33.54 22.74
N ALA A 466 20.24 34.87 22.85
CA ALA A 466 21.29 35.89 22.78
C ALA A 466 21.80 36.41 21.42
N GLU A 467 21.44 37.68 21.21
CA GLU A 467 21.97 38.67 20.28
C GLU A 467 23.50 38.77 20.27
N GLN A 468 24.08 39.00 19.08
CA GLN A 468 25.08 40.06 18.92
C GLN A 468 25.13 40.60 17.49
N GLN A 469 24.98 41.92 17.42
CA GLN A 469 24.98 42.79 16.26
C GLN A 469 26.43 43.06 15.80
N LEU A 470 26.68 43.04 14.48
CA LEU A 470 27.80 43.77 13.89
C LEU A 470 27.55 44.10 12.42
N ASP A 471 27.38 45.38 12.17
CA ASP A 471 27.38 46.03 10.87
C ASP A 471 28.77 45.97 10.21
N THR A 472 28.84 45.86 8.88
CA THR A 472 29.65 46.77 8.05
C THR A 472 29.37 46.60 6.54
N GLU A 473 29.43 47.75 5.87
CA GLU A 473 29.05 48.03 4.50
C GLU A 473 30.07 47.64 3.41
N THR A 474 29.57 47.67 2.16
CA THR A 474 30.18 48.21 0.92
C THR A 474 31.13 47.39 0.02
N SER A 475 30.56 47.05 -1.16
CA SER A 475 30.92 47.58 -2.50
C SER A 475 31.59 46.69 -3.56
N ALA A 476 31.04 46.85 -4.78
CA ALA A 476 31.67 46.85 -6.11
C ALA A 476 32.01 45.52 -6.85
N ALA A 477 31.05 45.09 -7.68
CA ALA A 477 31.05 44.96 -9.16
C ALA A 477 32.27 44.51 -10.01
N VAL A 478 31.88 43.83 -11.11
CA VAL A 478 32.53 43.55 -12.43
C VAL A 478 33.49 42.33 -12.43
N VAL A 479 33.37 41.29 -13.26
CA VAL A 479 33.47 41.24 -14.74
C VAL A 479 32.85 39.95 -15.30
N ALA A 480 32.13 40.07 -16.43
CA ALA A 480 31.67 38.97 -17.28
C ALA A 480 32.78 38.49 -18.23
N SER A 481 32.82 37.20 -18.54
CA SER A 481 33.55 36.68 -19.71
C SER A 481 32.78 35.56 -20.42
N SER A 482 33.04 35.48 -21.72
CA SER A 482 32.18 34.99 -22.79
C SER A 482 32.54 33.59 -23.31
N VAL A 483 31.50 32.84 -23.68
CA VAL A 483 31.31 32.00 -24.90
C VAL A 483 32.40 30.99 -25.30
N ALA A 484 31.99 29.72 -25.41
CA ALA A 484 32.34 28.86 -26.55
C ALA A 484 31.22 27.84 -26.84
N THR A 485 30.69 27.93 -28.05
CA THR A 485 29.74 27.04 -28.73
C THR A 485 30.41 25.76 -29.24
N PHE A 486 29.70 24.64 -29.25
CA PHE A 486 29.98 23.50 -30.13
C PHE A 486 28.68 23.04 -30.81
N GLU A 487 28.65 23.16 -32.14
CA GLU A 487 27.70 22.49 -33.02
C GLU A 487 28.12 21.04 -33.24
N THR A 488 27.16 20.12 -33.38
CA THR A 488 27.31 18.99 -34.33
C THR A 488 25.95 18.39 -34.73
N LEU A 489 25.56 18.74 -35.95
CA LEU A 489 25.03 17.92 -37.05
C LEU A 489 24.05 16.76 -36.79
N VAL A 490 22.91 16.95 -37.48
CA VAL A 490 21.78 16.08 -37.82
C VAL A 490 22.20 14.86 -38.65
N SER A 491 21.60 13.67 -38.38
CA SER A 491 21.00 12.80 -39.41
C SER A 491 20.12 11.70 -38.79
N SER A 492 18.88 11.57 -39.29
CA SER A 492 18.11 10.32 -39.29
C SER A 492 18.46 9.50 -40.55
N PRO A 493 18.07 8.21 -40.62
CA PRO A 493 16.77 7.93 -41.26
C PRO A 493 15.98 6.75 -40.67
N ALA A 494 14.72 6.69 -41.07
CA ALA A 494 13.72 5.70 -40.71
C ALA A 494 13.71 4.43 -41.61
N ALA A 495 13.18 3.36 -41.01
CA ALA A 495 12.29 2.31 -41.55
C ALA A 495 12.75 1.35 -42.67
N THR A 496 12.53 0.04 -42.43
CA THR A 496 11.89 -0.89 -43.40
C THR A 496 11.37 -2.16 -42.71
N GLN A 497 10.24 -2.66 -43.21
CA GLN A 497 9.43 -3.78 -42.69
C GLN A 497 9.87 -5.18 -43.17
N ALA A 498 9.31 -6.19 -42.48
CA ALA A 498 8.71 -7.45 -43.02
C ALA A 498 9.48 -8.79 -42.78
N PRO A 499 8.86 -9.99 -42.97
CA PRO A 499 8.33 -10.83 -41.87
C PRO A 499 8.72 -12.34 -41.94
N GLY A 500 8.27 -13.14 -40.95
CA GLY A 500 8.25 -14.62 -40.96
C GLY A 500 9.31 -15.25 -40.04
N THR A 501 9.07 -16.23 -39.18
CA THR A 501 8.38 -17.51 -39.44
C THR A 501 8.07 -18.23 -38.13
N THR A 502 6.97 -18.98 -38.15
CA THR A 502 6.53 -20.01 -37.21
C THR A 502 7.60 -21.06 -36.89
N GLN A 503 7.81 -21.40 -35.62
CA GLN A 503 8.09 -22.78 -35.20
C GLN A 503 7.43 -23.10 -33.86
N THR A 504 6.46 -24.01 -33.95
CA THR A 504 5.92 -24.86 -32.91
C THR A 504 6.97 -25.84 -32.39
N THR A 505 7.14 -25.93 -31.07
CA THR A 505 7.64 -27.16 -30.41
C THR A 505 6.85 -27.42 -29.13
N ALA A 506 6.53 -28.69 -28.96
CA ALA A 506 5.55 -29.22 -28.03
C ALA A 506 6.05 -29.24 -26.58
N VAL A 507 5.13 -28.98 -25.65
CA VAL A 507 5.29 -29.19 -24.21
C VAL A 507 4.85 -30.63 -23.87
N PRO A 508 5.67 -31.45 -23.19
CA PRO A 508 5.20 -32.71 -22.65
C PRO A 508 4.47 -32.49 -21.32
N VAL A 509 3.27 -33.05 -21.25
CA VAL A 509 2.44 -33.20 -20.05
C VAL A 509 3.10 -34.19 -19.10
N PHE A 510 3.41 -33.76 -17.88
CA PHE A 510 3.62 -34.66 -16.75
C PHE A 510 2.53 -34.41 -15.71
N ALA A 511 1.64 -35.40 -15.58
CA ALA A 511 0.72 -35.52 -14.47
C ALA A 511 1.46 -36.15 -13.28
N SER A 512 1.41 -35.51 -12.11
CA SER A 512 1.64 -36.20 -10.85
C SER A 512 0.46 -35.93 -9.91
N GLN A 513 -0.04 -37.02 -9.33
CA GLN A 513 -1.17 -37.05 -8.43
C GLN A 513 -0.70 -36.67 -7.03
N ALA A 514 -1.26 -35.61 -6.45
CA ALA A 514 -1.11 -35.28 -5.04
C ALA A 514 -2.32 -35.82 -4.26
N THR A 515 -2.09 -36.83 -3.43
CA THR A 515 -3.01 -37.27 -2.38
C THR A 515 -2.92 -36.30 -1.20
N LYS A 516 -4.01 -35.59 -0.91
CA LYS A 516 -4.18 -34.78 0.32
C LYS A 516 -4.60 -35.68 1.48
N GLU A 517 -3.80 -35.72 2.54
CA GLU A 517 -4.30 -36.02 3.89
C GLU A 517 -4.36 -34.71 4.68
N VAL A 518 -5.55 -34.46 5.24
CA VAL A 518 -5.89 -33.30 6.05
C VAL A 518 -5.79 -33.72 7.50
N ALA A 519 -4.92 -33.06 8.29
CA ALA A 519 -4.92 -33.17 9.73
C ALA A 519 -5.47 -31.86 10.33
N SER A 520 -6.70 -31.95 10.83
CA SER A 520 -7.34 -30.92 11.66
C SER A 520 -6.90 -31.14 13.12
N ALA A 521 -6.58 -30.08 13.86
CA ALA A 521 -6.50 -30.15 15.31
C ALA A 521 -6.95 -28.82 15.94
N VAL A 522 -8.21 -28.77 16.38
CA VAL A 522 -8.69 -27.84 17.41
C VAL A 522 -9.45 -28.65 18.45
N GLN A 523 -8.98 -28.50 19.68
CA GLN A 523 -9.65 -28.65 20.98
C GLN A 523 -10.15 -30.03 21.44
N SER A 524 -9.64 -30.40 22.61
CA SER A 524 -10.25 -31.35 23.54
C SER A 524 -10.34 -30.71 24.92
N GLU A 525 -11.55 -30.52 25.43
CA GLU A 525 -11.86 -30.66 26.87
C GLU A 525 -13.30 -31.21 27.04
N PRO A 526 -13.60 -31.89 28.18
CA PRO A 526 -14.54 -33.00 28.19
C PRO A 526 -15.96 -32.65 28.65
N SER A 527 -16.89 -33.51 28.21
CA SER A 527 -18.31 -33.55 28.55
C SER A 527 -18.60 -34.05 29.97
N ALA A 528 -19.69 -33.56 30.59
CA ALA A 528 -20.86 -34.40 30.97
C ALA A 528 -21.96 -33.59 31.70
N GLY A 529 -23.21 -33.73 31.25
CA GLY A 529 -24.41 -33.28 31.96
C GLY A 529 -25.68 -33.45 31.13
N THR A 530 -26.54 -34.38 31.51
CA THR A 530 -27.57 -35.06 30.70
C THR A 530 -28.98 -34.43 30.76
N SER A 531 -29.82 -34.85 29.79
CA SER A 531 -31.31 -34.81 29.75
C SER A 531 -31.90 -33.54 29.07
N GLN A 532 -32.90 -33.55 28.16
CA GLN A 532 -34.11 -34.37 27.98
C GLN A 532 -34.70 -34.24 26.54
N THR A 533 -35.30 -35.35 26.07
CA THR A 533 -36.52 -35.52 25.22
C THR A 533 -36.79 -34.72 23.92
N ALA A 534 -36.77 -35.48 22.80
CA ALA A 534 -37.84 -35.72 21.81
C ALA A 534 -38.63 -34.57 21.13
N ARG A 535 -38.51 -34.45 19.80
CA ARG A 535 -39.58 -34.80 18.82
C ARG A 535 -39.11 -34.66 17.36
N ALA A 536 -39.67 -35.51 16.52
CA ALA A 536 -39.42 -35.61 15.08
C ALA A 536 -40.30 -34.67 14.24
N SER A 537 -39.82 -34.26 13.07
CA SER A 537 -40.64 -34.17 11.85
C SER A 537 -39.81 -34.08 10.56
N SER A 538 -40.06 -35.07 9.71
CA SER A 538 -39.85 -35.26 8.26
C SER A 538 -39.87 -34.05 7.30
N GLY A 539 -39.16 -34.20 6.19
CA GLY A 539 -39.49 -33.62 4.87
C GLY A 539 -38.27 -33.17 4.05
N SER A 540 -37.65 -34.01 3.21
CA SER A 540 -37.61 -33.93 1.73
C SER A 540 -37.20 -32.54 1.16
N SER A 541 -36.25 -32.37 0.25
CA SER A 541 -35.94 -33.14 -0.96
C SER A 541 -34.65 -32.61 -1.62
N ARG A 542 -34.05 -33.50 -2.42
CA ARG A 542 -32.86 -33.33 -3.28
C ARG A 542 -32.89 -32.10 -4.19
N CYS A 543 -31.72 -31.49 -4.41
CA CYS A 543 -31.22 -31.20 -5.77
C CYS A 543 -29.70 -31.01 -5.77
N ARG A 544 -28.99 -31.95 -6.40
CA ARG A 544 -27.60 -31.79 -6.85
C ARG A 544 -27.63 -30.95 -8.12
N ALA A 545 -26.88 -29.85 -8.18
CA ALA A 545 -26.54 -29.18 -9.43
C ALA A 545 -25.02 -29.04 -9.55
N GLN A 546 -24.55 -29.42 -10.73
CA GLN A 546 -23.15 -29.60 -11.11
C GLN A 546 -22.42 -28.26 -11.24
N ARG A 547 -21.18 -28.21 -10.71
CA ARG A 547 -20.18 -27.20 -11.06
C ARG A 547 -19.84 -27.35 -12.55
N ARG A 548 -20.05 -26.30 -13.34
CA ARG A 548 -19.33 -26.09 -14.61
C ARG A 548 -18.20 -25.11 -14.35
N ARG A 549 -16.98 -25.57 -14.56
CA ARG A 549 -15.79 -24.73 -14.73
C ARG A 549 -15.76 -24.25 -16.18
N SER A 550 -15.55 -22.97 -16.39
CA SER A 550 -15.05 -22.41 -17.64
C SER A 550 -13.93 -21.43 -17.29
N PHE A 551 -12.91 -21.46 -18.13
CA PHE A 551 -11.62 -20.79 -18.02
C PHE A 551 -11.70 -19.26 -17.97
#